data_AF-G3HK94-F1
#
_entry.id   AF-G3HK94-F1
#
_cell.length_a   1.000
_cell.length_b   1.000
_cell.length_c   1.000
_cell.angle_alpha   90.00
_cell.angle_beta   90.00
_cell.angle_gamma   90.00
#
_symmetry.space_group_name_H-M   'P 1'
#
loop_
_entity.id
_entity.type
_entity.pdbx_description
1 polymer ?
#
loop_
_entity_poly.entity_id
_entity_poly.type
_entity_poly.pdbx_seq_one_letter_code
_entity_poly.pdbx_strand_id
1 'polypeptide(L)'
;MLLSIKPLCSLQISPSDGKILTFGQVKNCEVEQVKGVTYSLESFLGPRTYTEDLSFPPASSRDSFRNQLVTREGNELYHCVIYLAPGDYHCFHSPTDWTVSHRRHFPGSLMSVNPGMARWIKELFCHNERVVLSGDWKHGFFSLTAVGATNVGSIRIYFDQDLHTNSPRYSKGSYNDLSFVTHANKEGIPMRKGEHLGEFNLGSTIVLIFEAPKDFNFRLKAGQKIRFGEALGSL
;
A
#
# COMPACT_ATOMS: atom_id res chain seq x y z
N MET A 1 6.55 27.74 30.55
CA MET A 1 6.56 28.01 29.09
C MET A 1 5.88 26.82 28.42
N LEU A 2 4.55 26.83 28.37
CA LEU A 2 3.74 25.80 27.72
C LEU A 2 3.73 26.11 26.23
N LEU A 3 4.51 25.37 25.45
CA LEU A 3 4.40 25.40 24.00
C LEU A 3 3.05 24.80 23.63
N SER A 4 2.11 25.67 23.28
CA SER A 4 0.86 25.33 22.61
C SER A 4 1.18 24.58 21.31
N ILE A 5 1.16 23.25 21.35
CA ILE A 5 1.15 22.41 20.16
C ILE A 5 -0.20 22.64 19.50
N LYS A 6 -0.26 23.52 18.49
CA LYS A 6 -1.39 23.55 17.56
C LYS A 6 -1.56 22.12 17.04
N PRO A 7 -2.75 21.51 17.08
CA PRO A 7 -2.96 20.22 16.45
C PRO A 7 -2.79 20.43 14.95
N LEU A 8 -1.61 20.11 14.44
CA LEU A 8 -1.40 19.98 13.01
C LEU A 8 -2.28 18.82 12.58
N CYS A 9 -3.36 19.14 11.86
CA CYS A 9 -4.30 18.16 11.36
C CYS A 9 -3.56 17.21 10.41
N SER A 10 -3.08 16.08 10.94
CA SER A 10 -2.34 15.10 10.16
C SER A 10 -3.29 14.53 9.09
N LEU A 11 -2.90 14.67 7.83
CA LEU A 11 -3.68 14.21 6.69
C LEU A 11 -3.71 12.69 6.58
N GLN A 12 -2.64 12.06 7.05
CA GLN A 12 -2.50 10.61 7.14
C GLN A 12 -1.90 10.22 8.48
N ILE A 13 -2.46 9.16 9.06
CA ILE A 13 -1.96 8.50 10.27
C ILE A 13 -1.35 7.14 9.91
N SER A 14 -0.51 6.61 10.80
CA SER A 14 0.00 5.25 10.64
C SER A 14 -1.18 4.28 10.71
N PRO A 15 -1.31 3.36 9.74
CA PRO A 15 -2.36 2.35 9.73
C PRO A 15 -2.13 1.24 10.76
N SER A 16 -0.92 1.11 11.30
CA SER A 16 -0.54 0.04 12.24
C SER A 16 0.60 0.45 13.16
N ASP A 17 0.85 -0.37 14.17
CA ASP A 17 2.10 -0.36 14.92
C ASP A 17 3.21 -1.00 14.09
N GLY A 18 4.43 -0.48 14.17
CA GLY A 18 5.54 -1.09 13.47
C GLY A 18 6.81 -0.25 13.45
N LYS A 19 7.63 -0.50 12.42
CA LYS A 19 8.86 0.24 12.13
C LYS A 19 8.80 0.79 10.71
N ILE A 20 9.08 2.07 10.56
CA ILE A 20 9.22 2.70 9.25
C ILE A 20 10.49 2.16 8.59
N LEU A 21 10.36 1.52 7.43
CA LEU A 21 11.52 1.04 6.67
C LEU A 21 12.02 2.13 5.73
N THR A 22 11.14 2.56 4.84
CA THR A 22 11.42 3.54 3.79
C THR A 22 10.18 4.40 3.57
N PHE A 23 10.38 5.63 3.12
CA PHE A 23 9.32 6.53 2.73
C PHE A 23 9.90 7.62 1.84
N GLY A 24 9.06 8.27 1.04
CA GLY A 24 9.48 9.36 0.19
C GLY A 24 8.66 9.44 -1.09
N GLN A 25 9.11 10.31 -1.99
CA GLN A 25 8.56 10.42 -3.34
C GLN A 25 8.98 9.19 -4.17
N VAL A 26 8.04 8.60 -4.89
CA VAL A 26 8.31 7.52 -5.86
C VAL A 26 9.02 8.13 -7.07
N LYS A 27 10.22 7.63 -7.40
CA LYS A 27 11.02 8.10 -8.54
C LYS A 27 11.20 6.96 -9.55
N ASN A 28 11.19 7.28 -10.84
CA ASN A 28 11.44 6.31 -11.93
C ASN A 28 10.54 5.05 -11.91
N CYS A 29 9.31 5.17 -11.37
CA CYS A 29 8.39 4.06 -11.12
C CYS A 29 8.98 2.94 -10.27
N GLU A 30 9.89 3.28 -9.36
CA GLU A 30 10.49 2.36 -8.40
C GLU A 30 10.19 2.78 -6.97
N VAL A 31 9.93 1.78 -6.13
CA VAL A 31 9.72 1.95 -4.69
C VAL A 31 10.88 1.31 -3.95
N GLU A 32 11.41 2.01 -2.95
CA GLU A 32 12.50 1.48 -2.13
C GLU A 32 11.95 0.48 -1.10
N GLN A 33 12.39 -0.78 -1.17
CA GLN A 33 12.04 -1.83 -0.21
C GLN A 33 12.75 -1.62 1.13
N VAL A 34 14.06 -1.44 1.02
CA VAL A 34 15.03 -1.14 2.08
C VAL A 34 16.21 -0.42 1.42
N LYS A 35 17.06 0.24 2.21
CA LYS A 35 18.15 1.07 1.70
C LYS A 35 18.91 0.43 0.51
N GLY A 36 18.75 1.02 -0.68
CA GLY A 36 19.43 0.60 -1.91
C GLY A 36 18.86 -0.62 -2.65
N VAL A 37 17.73 -1.16 -2.22
CA VAL A 37 16.99 -2.25 -2.91
C VAL A 37 15.63 -1.72 -3.31
N THR A 38 15.36 -1.67 -4.61
CA THR A 38 14.11 -1.18 -5.19
C THR A 38 13.32 -2.30 -5.87
N TYR A 39 12.04 -2.02 -6.14
CA TYR A 39 11.18 -2.85 -6.99
C TYR A 39 10.30 -1.97 -7.88
N SER A 40 9.88 -2.52 -9.02
CA SER A 40 8.97 -1.83 -9.95
C SER A 40 7.58 -1.63 -9.35
N LEU A 41 7.07 -0.41 -9.46
CA LEU A 41 5.71 -0.05 -9.05
C LEU A 41 4.66 -0.83 -9.84
N GLU A 42 4.87 -1.02 -11.14
CA GLU A 42 3.99 -1.80 -12.01
C GLU A 42 4.02 -3.27 -11.63
N SER A 43 5.19 -3.84 -11.32
CA SER A 43 5.26 -5.23 -10.86
C SER A 43 4.57 -5.43 -9.50
N PHE A 44 4.56 -4.39 -8.66
CA PHE A 44 3.94 -4.44 -7.34
C PHE A 44 2.42 -4.24 -7.37
N LEU A 45 1.92 -3.22 -8.06
CA LEU A 45 0.47 -2.94 -8.18
C LEU A 45 -0.21 -3.79 -9.29
N GLY A 46 0.59 -4.32 -10.21
CA GLY A 46 0.15 -4.99 -11.44
C GLY A 46 -0.28 -4.00 -12.52
N PRO A 47 -0.57 -4.50 -13.74
CA PRO A 47 -0.97 -3.65 -14.87
C PRO A 47 -2.33 -3.01 -14.65
N ARG A 48 -2.54 -1.78 -15.12
CA ARG A 48 -3.87 -1.16 -15.15
C ARG A 48 -4.66 -1.68 -16.35
N THR A 49 -5.34 -2.80 -16.18
CA THR A 49 -6.20 -3.44 -17.20
C THR A 49 -7.67 -3.02 -17.10
N TYR A 50 -7.98 -1.87 -16.48
CA TYR A 50 -9.38 -1.47 -16.22
C TYR A 50 -10.13 -0.85 -17.40
N THR A 51 -9.50 -0.74 -18.56
CA THR A 51 -10.17 -0.30 -19.79
C THR A 51 -10.75 -1.51 -20.50
N GLU A 52 -11.99 -1.85 -20.18
CA GLU A 52 -12.89 -2.39 -21.20
C GLU A 52 -13.02 -1.30 -22.31
N ASP A 53 -12.74 -1.67 -23.57
CA ASP A 53 -12.89 -0.86 -24.78
C ASP A 53 -12.06 0.43 -24.94
N LEU A 54 -10.72 0.31 -25.10
CA LEU A 54 -10.01 1.23 -26.01
C LEU A 54 -8.94 0.47 -26.82
N SER A 55 -9.18 0.38 -28.12
CA SER A 55 -8.19 0.04 -29.14
C SER A 55 -7.10 1.12 -29.22
N PHE A 56 -5.88 0.73 -29.62
CA PHE A 56 -4.65 1.52 -29.88
C PHE A 56 -3.58 1.54 -28.76
N PRO A 57 -2.27 1.62 -29.10
CA PRO A 57 -1.33 0.49 -29.10
C PRO A 57 -0.34 0.53 -27.91
N PRO A 58 0.49 -0.52 -27.73
CA PRO A 58 1.48 -0.57 -26.66
C PRO A 58 2.69 0.29 -27.02
N ALA A 59 2.94 1.36 -26.25
CA ALA A 59 4.17 2.14 -26.36
C ALA A 59 4.74 2.46 -24.97
N SER A 60 5.60 1.55 -24.52
CA SER A 60 6.93 1.81 -23.94
C SER A 60 7.26 3.26 -23.53
N SER A 61 7.03 3.58 -22.26
CA SER A 61 7.98 4.34 -21.45
C SER A 61 7.77 3.95 -19.99
N ARG A 62 8.85 3.79 -19.22
CA ARG A 62 8.74 3.48 -17.78
C ARG A 62 7.97 4.57 -17.02
N ASP A 63 7.91 5.79 -17.55
CA ASP A 63 7.12 6.89 -16.99
C ASP A 63 5.60 6.78 -17.25
N SER A 64 5.15 5.88 -18.14
CA SER A 64 3.73 5.75 -18.48
C SER A 64 2.88 5.30 -17.29
N PHE A 65 3.40 4.40 -16.45
CA PHE A 65 2.61 3.82 -15.36
C PHE A 65 2.34 4.84 -14.24
N ARG A 66 3.34 5.65 -13.89
CA ARG A 66 3.16 6.74 -12.92
C ARG A 66 2.19 7.80 -13.44
N ASN A 67 2.24 8.13 -14.72
CA ASN A 67 1.31 9.09 -15.33
C ASN A 67 -0.14 8.56 -15.36
N GLN A 68 -0.33 7.24 -15.34
CA GLN A 68 -1.67 6.67 -15.16
C GLN A 68 -2.16 6.83 -13.71
N LEU A 69 -1.27 6.81 -12.72
CA LEU A 69 -1.63 6.89 -11.30
C LEU A 69 -1.84 8.33 -10.82
N VAL A 70 -0.99 9.26 -11.23
CA VAL A 70 -1.06 10.67 -10.81
C VAL A 70 -2.04 11.39 -11.72
N THR A 71 -3.24 11.66 -11.19
CA THR A 71 -4.35 12.20 -11.98
C THR A 71 -4.50 13.72 -11.88
N ARG A 72 -3.92 14.36 -10.86
CA ARG A 72 -4.06 15.79 -10.63
C ARG A 72 -2.79 16.55 -10.94
N GLU A 73 -2.97 17.70 -11.57
CA GLU A 73 -1.87 18.59 -11.89
C GLU A 73 -1.18 19.10 -10.62
N GLY A 74 0.15 19.14 -10.63
CA GLY A 74 0.95 19.59 -9.49
C GLY A 74 1.15 18.56 -8.38
N ASN A 75 0.51 17.39 -8.47
CA ASN A 75 0.71 16.30 -7.52
C ASN A 75 1.88 15.38 -7.91
N GLU A 76 2.34 14.62 -6.93
CA GLU A 76 3.38 13.62 -7.05
C GLU A 76 2.97 12.33 -6.34
N LEU A 77 3.58 11.21 -6.72
CA LEU A 77 3.38 9.93 -6.05
C LEU A 77 4.38 9.76 -4.90
N TYR A 78 3.88 9.31 -3.75
CA TYR A 78 4.66 9.05 -2.53
C TYR A 78 4.44 7.61 -2.07
N HIS A 79 5.39 7.09 -1.30
CA HIS A 79 5.28 5.78 -0.65
C HIS A 79 5.69 5.82 0.82
N CYS A 80 5.19 4.87 1.60
CA CYS A 80 5.64 4.59 2.96
C CYS A 80 5.55 3.09 3.23
N VAL A 81 6.66 2.49 3.68
CA VAL A 81 6.76 1.06 3.98
C VAL A 81 6.88 0.88 5.49
N ILE A 82 5.95 0.13 6.07
CA ILE A 82 5.82 -0.09 7.49
C ILE A 82 5.94 -1.59 7.75
N TYR A 83 6.97 -1.99 8.50
CA TYR A 83 7.18 -3.37 8.91
C TYR A 83 6.57 -3.62 10.29
N LEU A 84 5.73 -4.64 10.39
CA LEU A 84 5.13 -5.11 11.62
C LEU A 84 5.92 -6.34 12.09
N ALA A 85 6.68 -6.21 13.18
CA ALA A 85 7.42 -7.32 13.76
C ALA A 85 6.46 -8.29 14.47
N PRO A 86 6.83 -9.57 14.68
CA PRO A 86 5.93 -10.58 15.28
C PRO A 86 5.31 -10.23 16.65
N GLY A 87 5.89 -9.28 17.38
CA GLY A 87 5.36 -8.80 18.67
C GLY A 87 4.59 -7.47 18.59
N ASP A 88 4.43 -6.90 17.40
CA ASP A 88 3.65 -5.69 17.18
C ASP A 88 2.15 -6.05 17.00
N TYR A 89 1.25 -5.07 17.15
CA TYR A 89 -0.17 -5.24 16.87
C TYR A 89 -0.40 -5.46 15.36
N HIS A 90 -1.09 -6.53 14.98
CA HIS A 90 -1.20 -6.99 13.59
C HIS A 90 -2.53 -6.69 12.89
N CYS A 91 -3.43 -5.94 13.53
CA CYS A 91 -4.50 -5.29 12.77
C CYS A 91 -3.96 -4.02 12.12
N PHE A 92 -4.54 -3.68 10.99
CA PHE A 92 -4.27 -2.44 10.29
C PHE A 92 -5.57 -1.73 9.93
N HIS A 93 -5.45 -0.42 9.83
CA HIS A 93 -6.55 0.51 9.79
C HIS A 93 -6.42 1.42 8.57
N SER A 94 -7.51 2.09 8.23
CA SER A 94 -7.48 3.12 7.21
C SER A 94 -6.63 4.32 7.68
N PRO A 95 -5.58 4.71 6.95
CA PRO A 95 -4.71 5.82 7.34
C PRO A 95 -5.32 7.21 7.06
N THR A 96 -6.37 7.28 6.24
CA THR A 96 -7.03 8.51 5.81
C THR A 96 -8.48 8.23 5.44
N ASP A 97 -9.24 9.26 5.09
CA ASP A 97 -10.55 9.08 4.45
C ASP A 97 -10.32 8.81 2.97
N TRP A 98 -10.85 7.68 2.47
CA TRP A 98 -10.72 7.27 1.08
C TRP A 98 -11.81 6.28 0.71
N THR A 99 -11.97 6.02 -0.58
CA THR A 99 -12.92 5.05 -1.09
C THR A 99 -12.18 3.98 -1.85
N VAL A 100 -12.32 2.72 -1.41
CA VAL A 100 -11.71 1.56 -2.07
C VAL A 100 -12.59 1.16 -3.24
N SER A 101 -12.04 1.20 -4.45
CA SER A 101 -12.76 0.80 -5.67
C SER A 101 -12.37 -0.59 -6.14
N HIS A 102 -11.13 -1.03 -5.87
CA HIS A 102 -10.61 -2.27 -6.41
C HIS A 102 -9.69 -3.01 -5.45
N ARG A 103 -9.75 -4.35 -5.51
CA ARG A 103 -8.82 -5.26 -4.86
C ARG A 103 -8.14 -6.17 -5.88
N ARG A 104 -6.81 -6.13 -5.93
CA ARG A 104 -5.99 -7.12 -6.62
C ARG A 104 -5.29 -8.01 -5.61
N HIS A 105 -5.51 -9.32 -5.68
CA HIS A 105 -4.80 -10.31 -4.88
C HIS A 105 -3.73 -10.99 -5.73
N PHE A 106 -2.48 -10.93 -5.29
CA PHE A 106 -1.37 -11.65 -5.88
C PHE A 106 -1.02 -12.82 -4.95
N PRO A 107 -1.35 -14.06 -5.31
CA PRO A 107 -0.81 -15.21 -4.60
C PRO A 107 0.70 -15.29 -4.83
N GLY A 108 1.43 -15.74 -3.80
CA GLY A 108 2.89 -15.70 -3.81
C GLY A 108 3.50 -16.49 -2.66
N SER A 109 4.81 -16.37 -2.54
CA SER A 109 5.55 -16.98 -1.43
C SER A 109 5.23 -16.28 -0.10
N LEU A 110 5.64 -16.88 1.01
CA LEU A 110 5.59 -16.23 2.33
C LEU A 110 7.01 -16.12 2.88
N MET A 111 7.90 -15.42 2.17
CA MET A 111 9.27 -15.20 2.64
C MET A 111 9.28 -14.20 3.79
N SER A 112 10.27 -14.29 4.69
CA SER A 112 10.38 -13.36 5.81
C SER A 112 10.64 -11.94 5.32
N VAL A 113 9.78 -11.00 5.72
CA VAL A 113 9.91 -9.56 5.43
C VAL A 113 10.79 -8.83 6.44
N ASN A 114 11.47 -9.55 7.35
CA ASN A 114 12.37 -8.95 8.32
C ASN A 114 13.41 -8.06 7.60
N PRO A 115 13.69 -6.83 8.08
CA PRO A 115 14.62 -5.91 7.42
C PRO A 115 16.02 -6.48 7.14
N GLY A 116 16.48 -7.44 7.95
CA GLY A 116 17.72 -8.18 7.70
C GLY A 116 17.66 -9.00 6.41
N MET A 117 16.56 -9.74 6.21
CA MET A 117 16.32 -10.61 5.05
C MET A 117 15.95 -9.81 3.81
N ALA A 118 15.12 -8.78 3.96
CA ALA A 118 14.66 -7.92 2.86
C ALA A 118 15.81 -7.18 2.14
N ARG A 119 16.99 -7.08 2.75
CA ARG A 119 18.19 -6.53 2.06
C ARG A 119 18.80 -7.48 1.04
N TRP A 120 18.59 -8.78 1.18
CA TRP A 120 19.25 -9.80 0.37
C TRP A 120 18.40 -10.28 -0.80
N ILE A 121 17.07 -10.13 -0.69
CA ILE A 121 16.11 -10.62 -1.68
C ILE A 121 15.55 -9.41 -2.43
N LYS A 122 15.97 -9.27 -3.69
CA LYS A 122 15.40 -8.28 -4.61
C LYS A 122 13.92 -8.58 -4.82
N GLU A 123 13.11 -7.52 -4.89
CA GLU A 123 11.67 -7.61 -5.16
C GLU A 123 10.91 -8.56 -4.21
N LEU A 124 11.36 -8.69 -2.96
CA LEU A 124 10.76 -9.59 -1.98
C LEU A 124 9.25 -9.35 -1.84
N PHE A 125 8.83 -8.08 -1.81
CA PHE A 125 7.42 -7.74 -1.70
C PHE A 125 6.60 -8.12 -2.95
N CYS A 126 7.22 -8.18 -4.14
CA CYS A 126 6.56 -8.62 -5.37
C CYS A 126 6.44 -10.14 -5.45
N HIS A 127 7.37 -10.87 -4.82
CA HIS A 127 7.36 -12.33 -4.74
C HIS A 127 6.43 -12.87 -3.65
N ASN A 128 6.23 -12.11 -2.58
CA ASN A 128 5.34 -12.51 -1.52
C ASN A 128 3.87 -12.37 -1.92
N GLU A 129 3.04 -13.21 -1.31
CA GLU A 129 1.59 -13.03 -1.35
C GLU A 129 1.23 -11.63 -0.82
N ARG A 130 0.38 -10.93 -1.56
CA ARG A 130 -0.07 -9.58 -1.18
C ARG A 130 -1.47 -9.27 -1.70
N VAL A 131 -2.14 -8.38 -0.99
CA VAL A 131 -3.46 -7.86 -1.36
C VAL A 131 -3.34 -6.36 -1.51
N VAL A 132 -3.53 -5.88 -2.73
CA VAL A 132 -3.48 -4.46 -3.11
C VAL A 132 -4.91 -3.93 -3.12
N LEU A 133 -5.21 -3.03 -2.20
CA LEU A 133 -6.43 -2.21 -2.25
C LEU A 133 -6.09 -0.89 -2.94
N SER A 134 -6.90 -0.50 -3.92
CA SER A 134 -6.74 0.74 -4.69
C SER A 134 -8.04 1.52 -4.73
N GLY A 135 -7.91 2.84 -4.80
CA GLY A 135 -9.03 3.75 -4.94
C GLY A 135 -8.57 5.19 -4.82
N ASP A 136 -9.41 6.03 -4.24
CA ASP A 136 -9.21 7.47 -4.25
C ASP A 136 -9.34 8.07 -2.85
N TRP A 137 -8.40 8.93 -2.50
CA TRP A 137 -8.49 9.80 -1.33
C TRP A 137 -8.62 11.25 -1.78
N LYS A 138 -8.67 12.20 -0.85
CA LYS A 138 -8.93 13.61 -1.16
C LYS A 138 -7.99 14.24 -2.21
N HIS A 139 -6.82 13.67 -2.45
CA HIS A 139 -5.80 14.17 -3.38
C HIS A 139 -5.63 13.33 -4.66
N GLY A 140 -6.48 12.31 -4.90
CA GLY A 140 -6.40 11.45 -6.08
C GLY A 140 -6.11 10.01 -5.72
N PHE A 141 -5.20 9.36 -6.43
CA PHE A 141 -4.92 7.93 -6.24
C PHE A 141 -4.44 7.59 -4.82
N PHE A 142 -4.98 6.52 -4.25
CA PHE A 142 -4.53 5.93 -2.99
C PHE A 142 -4.48 4.40 -3.09
N SER A 143 -3.43 3.81 -2.53
CA SER A 143 -3.31 2.37 -2.38
C SER A 143 -2.72 1.99 -1.02
N LEU A 144 -3.32 0.98 -0.41
CA LEU A 144 -2.82 0.27 0.75
C LEU A 144 -2.64 -1.19 0.37
N THR A 145 -1.40 -1.67 0.45
CA THR A 145 -1.06 -3.06 0.16
C THR A 145 -0.64 -3.77 1.42
N ALA A 146 -1.34 -4.86 1.72
CA ALA A 146 -0.98 -5.82 2.75
C ALA A 146 -0.07 -6.90 2.15
N VAL A 147 1.16 -7.02 2.65
CA VAL A 147 2.14 -8.02 2.19
C VAL A 147 2.33 -9.07 3.28
N GLY A 148 2.03 -10.33 2.95
CA GLY A 148 2.17 -11.46 3.85
C GLY A 148 3.63 -11.86 4.07
N ALA A 149 3.89 -12.58 5.15
CA ALA A 149 5.17 -13.23 5.40
C ALA A 149 4.99 -14.58 6.12
N THR A 150 6.11 -15.29 6.27
CA THR A 150 6.31 -16.65 6.82
C THR A 150 5.10 -17.33 7.45
N ASN A 151 4.58 -18.34 6.71
CA ASN A 151 3.78 -19.55 7.04
C ASN A 151 2.63 -19.51 8.05
N VAL A 152 2.38 -18.38 8.72
CA VAL A 152 1.28 -18.25 9.68
C VAL A 152 0.27 -17.18 9.25
N GLY A 153 0.62 -16.28 8.33
CA GLY A 153 -0.13 -15.08 8.00
C GLY A 153 -1.10 -15.21 6.82
N SER A 154 -2.37 -15.48 7.10
CA SER A 154 -3.43 -15.07 6.18
C SER A 154 -3.57 -13.55 6.24
N ILE A 155 -3.80 -12.93 5.09
CA ILE A 155 -4.27 -11.54 5.02
C ILE A 155 -5.78 -11.60 5.03
N ARG A 156 -6.40 -10.87 5.96
CA ARG A 156 -7.84 -10.70 6.01
C ARG A 156 -8.19 -9.24 5.80
N ILE A 157 -9.14 -8.99 4.91
CA ILE A 157 -9.75 -7.67 4.69
C ILE A 157 -11.20 -7.77 5.16
N TYR A 158 -11.61 -6.95 6.13
CA TYR A 158 -12.84 -7.21 6.88
C TYR A 158 -14.12 -7.10 6.05
N PHE A 159 -14.14 -6.21 5.06
CA PHE A 159 -15.29 -6.04 4.16
C PHE A 159 -15.29 -7.01 2.98
N ASP A 160 -14.19 -7.73 2.72
CA ASP A 160 -14.06 -8.65 1.59
C ASP A 160 -14.05 -10.09 2.09
N GLN A 161 -15.25 -10.66 2.25
CA GLN A 161 -15.44 -12.02 2.76
C GLN A 161 -15.04 -13.10 1.74
N ASP A 162 -14.94 -12.75 0.46
CA ASP A 162 -14.61 -13.68 -0.63
C ASP A 162 -13.10 -13.79 -0.86
N LEU A 163 -12.29 -12.97 -0.17
CA LEU A 163 -10.84 -13.04 -0.23
C LEU A 163 -10.31 -14.25 0.54
N HIS A 164 -9.74 -15.18 -0.21
CA HIS A 164 -8.98 -16.30 0.34
C HIS A 164 -7.49 -16.15 0.06
N THR A 165 -6.69 -16.05 1.12
CA THR A 165 -5.22 -15.99 1.05
C THR A 165 -4.58 -17.28 1.55
N ASN A 166 -3.27 -17.41 1.38
CA ASN A 166 -2.48 -18.59 1.78
C ASN A 166 -2.98 -19.88 1.12
N SER A 167 -3.38 -19.80 -0.16
CA SER A 167 -3.82 -20.95 -0.93
C SER A 167 -2.63 -21.78 -1.42
N PRO A 168 -2.59 -23.12 -1.20
CA PRO A 168 -1.43 -23.96 -1.50
C PRO A 168 -1.21 -24.17 -3.00
N ARG A 169 -2.22 -23.89 -3.83
CA ARG A 169 -2.14 -24.01 -5.29
C ARG A 169 -2.38 -22.64 -5.90
N TYR A 170 -1.31 -22.05 -6.43
CA TYR A 170 -1.40 -20.83 -7.22
C TYR A 170 -0.48 -20.91 -8.44
N SER A 171 -0.84 -20.18 -9.49
CA SER A 171 0.04 -20.00 -10.64
C SER A 171 0.98 -18.84 -10.37
N LYS A 172 2.29 -19.07 -10.48
CA LYS A 172 3.28 -18.00 -10.25
C LYS A 172 3.05 -16.87 -11.26
N GLY A 173 2.83 -15.65 -10.75
CA GLY A 173 2.57 -14.47 -11.57
C GLY A 173 1.08 -14.24 -11.91
N SER A 174 0.17 -15.14 -11.50
CA SER A 174 -1.27 -14.84 -11.58
C SER A 174 -1.69 -13.80 -10.55
N TYR A 175 -2.81 -13.15 -10.79
CA TYR A 175 -3.50 -12.31 -9.82
C TYR A 175 -5.01 -12.42 -10.01
N ASN A 176 -5.76 -12.11 -8.96
CA ASN A 176 -7.23 -12.11 -8.96
C ASN A 176 -7.75 -10.70 -8.68
N ASP A 177 -8.53 -10.17 -9.60
CA ASP A 177 -9.12 -8.83 -9.52
C ASP A 177 -10.56 -8.90 -9.01
N LEU A 178 -10.96 -7.87 -8.26
CA LEU A 178 -12.32 -7.67 -7.78
C LEU A 178 -12.60 -6.17 -7.74
N SER A 179 -13.61 -5.73 -8.48
CA SER A 179 -14.15 -4.38 -8.38
C SER A 179 -15.23 -4.32 -7.30
N PHE A 180 -15.10 -3.37 -6.37
CA PHE A 180 -16.17 -3.04 -5.42
C PHE A 180 -17.15 -2.02 -6.00
N VAL A 181 -16.79 -1.40 -7.13
CA VAL A 181 -17.70 -0.58 -7.93
C VAL A 181 -18.51 -1.52 -8.83
N THR A 182 -19.82 -1.53 -8.63
CA THR A 182 -20.78 -2.37 -9.34
C THR A 182 -21.97 -1.53 -9.81
N HIS A 183 -22.87 -2.12 -10.58
CA HIS A 183 -24.13 -1.48 -10.96
C HIS A 183 -24.98 -1.09 -9.74
N ALA A 184 -24.90 -1.86 -8.65
CA ALA A 184 -25.64 -1.62 -7.41
C ALA A 184 -24.92 -0.67 -6.44
N ASN A 185 -23.58 -0.65 -6.47
CA ASN A 185 -22.75 0.25 -5.68
C ASN A 185 -21.78 1.00 -6.58
N LYS A 186 -22.14 2.23 -6.98
CA LYS A 186 -21.30 3.03 -7.89
C LYS A 186 -20.13 3.72 -7.20
N GLU A 187 -20.11 3.75 -5.87
CA GLU A 187 -19.14 4.54 -5.11
C GLU A 187 -17.92 3.71 -4.68
N GLY A 188 -18.09 2.41 -4.43
CA GLY A 188 -17.06 1.54 -3.85
C GLY A 188 -17.23 1.40 -2.34
N ILE A 189 -16.16 1.06 -1.61
CA ILE A 189 -16.21 0.89 -0.15
C ILE A 189 -15.61 2.13 0.53
N PRO A 190 -16.43 3.01 1.15
CA PRO A 190 -15.91 4.16 1.87
C PRO A 190 -15.21 3.71 3.16
N MET A 191 -14.02 4.25 3.43
CA MET A 191 -13.23 4.00 4.62
C MET A 191 -12.92 5.32 5.33
N ARG A 192 -13.22 5.39 6.62
CA ARG A 192 -12.89 6.54 7.47
C ARG A 192 -11.50 6.39 8.08
N LYS A 193 -10.80 7.50 8.26
CA LYS A 193 -9.51 7.53 8.96
C LYS A 193 -9.62 6.87 10.34
N GLY A 194 -8.77 5.88 10.60
CA GLY A 194 -8.73 5.09 11.83
C GLY A 194 -9.64 3.86 11.84
N GLU A 195 -10.51 3.70 10.84
CA GLU A 195 -11.42 2.56 10.73
C GLU A 195 -10.64 1.25 10.53
N HIS A 196 -11.15 0.17 11.13
CA HIS A 196 -10.57 -1.17 11.00
C HIS A 196 -10.65 -1.63 9.54
N LEU A 197 -9.49 -1.99 8.96
CA LEU A 197 -9.43 -2.39 7.55
C LEU A 197 -9.14 -3.89 7.38
N GLY A 198 -8.21 -4.41 8.18
CA GLY A 198 -7.84 -5.81 8.09
C GLY A 198 -6.85 -6.23 9.16
N GLU A 199 -6.36 -7.46 9.04
CA GLU A 199 -5.40 -8.05 9.97
C GLU A 199 -4.47 -9.03 9.27
N PHE A 200 -3.31 -9.24 9.91
CA PHE A 200 -2.40 -10.33 9.66
C PHE A 200 -2.36 -11.25 10.88
N ASN A 201 -2.00 -12.51 10.69
CA ASN A 201 -1.78 -13.39 11.86
C ASN A 201 -0.37 -13.20 12.47
N LEU A 202 0.66 -12.90 11.67
CA LEU A 202 2.03 -12.70 12.17
C LEU A 202 2.90 -11.97 11.14
N GLY A 203 3.84 -11.15 11.63
CA GLY A 203 5.03 -10.63 10.93
C GLY A 203 4.78 -10.21 9.48
N SER A 204 4.51 -8.94 9.22
CA SER A 204 4.00 -8.50 7.92
C SER A 204 4.50 -7.11 7.53
N THR A 205 4.12 -6.65 6.34
CA THR A 205 4.43 -5.30 5.88
C THR A 205 3.19 -4.64 5.29
N ILE A 206 2.99 -3.37 5.63
CA ILE A 206 2.07 -2.48 4.94
C ILE A 206 2.87 -1.55 4.04
N VAL A 207 2.46 -1.47 2.77
CA VAL A 207 3.00 -0.51 1.80
C VAL A 207 1.88 0.45 1.43
N LEU A 208 2.08 1.73 1.72
CA LEU A 208 1.23 2.81 1.25
C LEU A 208 1.84 3.40 -0.02
N ILE A 209 1.02 3.63 -1.03
CA ILE A 209 1.38 4.37 -2.24
C ILE A 209 0.24 5.35 -2.53
N PHE A 210 0.52 6.64 -2.61
CA PHE A 210 -0.53 7.64 -2.74
C PHE A 210 -0.07 8.89 -3.48
N GLU A 211 -1.01 9.51 -4.18
CA GLU A 211 -0.86 10.80 -4.85
C GLU A 211 -1.07 11.94 -3.86
N ALA A 212 -0.15 12.90 -3.76
CA ALA A 212 -0.30 14.09 -2.92
C ALA A 212 0.35 15.34 -3.56
N PRO A 213 0.03 16.56 -3.09
CA PRO A 213 0.74 17.76 -3.52
C PRO A 213 2.25 17.70 -3.24
N LYS A 214 3.05 18.41 -4.05
CA LYS A 214 4.52 18.44 -3.98
C LYS A 214 5.09 18.86 -2.63
N ASP A 215 4.36 19.67 -1.90
CA ASP A 215 4.68 20.16 -0.56
C ASP A 215 4.22 19.20 0.55
N PHE A 216 3.79 17.98 0.21
CA PHE A 216 3.57 16.94 1.21
C PHE A 216 4.89 16.57 1.89
N ASN A 217 4.90 16.70 3.22
CA ASN A 217 6.07 16.48 4.04
C ASN A 217 5.84 15.32 5.02
N PHE A 218 6.67 14.29 4.91
CA PHE A 218 6.72 13.22 5.89
C PHE A 218 7.29 13.71 7.22
N ARG A 219 6.68 13.28 8.32
CA ARG A 219 7.15 13.52 9.69
C ARG A 219 7.81 12.26 10.27
N LEU A 220 8.63 11.61 9.43
CA LEU A 220 9.16 10.29 9.71
C LEU A 220 10.69 10.27 9.67
N LYS A 221 11.26 9.26 10.32
CA LYS A 221 12.67 8.87 10.23
C LYS A 221 12.77 7.39 9.92
N ALA A 222 13.64 7.01 8.99
CA ALA A 222 13.84 5.61 8.65
C ALA A 222 14.35 4.84 9.88
N GLY A 223 13.79 3.65 10.11
CA GLY A 223 14.07 2.80 11.27
C GLY A 223 13.33 3.17 12.55
N GLN A 224 12.58 4.28 12.61
CA GLN A 224 11.83 4.66 13.80
C GLN A 224 10.68 3.68 14.06
N LYS A 225 10.37 3.45 15.34
CA LYS A 225 9.10 2.83 15.73
C LYS A 225 7.97 3.83 15.52
N ILE A 226 6.82 3.33 15.11
CA ILE A 226 5.59 4.08 14.92
C ILE A 226 4.42 3.28 15.49
N ARG A 227 3.42 3.98 16.02
CA ARG A 227 2.17 3.40 16.51
C ARG A 227 1.01 3.79 15.61
N PHE A 228 -0.02 2.95 15.57
CA PHE A 228 -1.30 3.28 14.98
C PHE A 228 -1.79 4.65 15.48
N GLY A 229 -2.27 5.49 14.55
CA GLY A 229 -2.76 6.83 14.88
C GLY A 229 -1.70 7.93 14.88
N GLU A 230 -0.40 7.60 14.92
CA GLU A 230 0.65 8.62 14.82
C GLU A 230 0.73 9.22 13.41
N ALA A 231 1.06 10.51 13.31
CA ALA A 231 1.08 11.20 12.03
C ALA A 231 2.18 10.67 11.10
N LEU A 232 1.83 10.34 9.86
CA LEU A 232 2.81 10.03 8.81
C LEU A 232 3.35 11.30 8.14
N GLY A 233 2.49 12.27 7.91
CA GLY A 233 2.84 13.50 7.21
C GLY A 233 1.72 14.52 7.19
N SER A 234 2.05 15.69 6.70
CA SER A 234 1.13 16.81 6.54
C SER A 234 1.48 17.60 5.27
N LEU A 235 0.52 18.39 4.80
CA LEU A 235 0.82 19.58 4.02
C LEU A 235 1.23 20.70 4.97
#